data_AF-A0A7Y4TBG5-F1
#
_entry.id   AF-A0A7Y4TBG5-F1
#
_cell.length_a   1.000
_cell.length_b   1.000
_cell.length_c   1.000
_cell.angle_alpha   90.00
_cell.angle_beta   90.00
_cell.angle_gamma   90.00
#
_symmetry.space_group_name_H-M   'P 1'
#
loop_
_entity.id
_entity.type
_entity.pdbx_description
1 polymer ?
#
loop_
_entity_poly.entity_id
_entity_poly.type
_entity_poly.pdbx_seq_one_letter_code
_entity_poly.pdbx_strand_id
1 'polypeptide(L)'
;MSDTKQIKCARCKVTLEGPTDAKGQDVFACPICGNADNLENIHRELANYMQEHAATSLQNSMRKSFANNKFIKYKPGIIHKRTYRFMVDLDF
;
A
#
# COMPACT_ATOMS: atom_id res chain seq x y z
N MET A 1 3.13 -6.76 20.49
CA MET A 1 2.83 -7.73 19.41
C MET A 1 3.62 -7.27 18.21
N SER A 2 4.59 -8.07 17.76
CA SER A 2 5.40 -7.73 16.59
C SER A 2 4.58 -8.03 15.35
N ASP A 3 3.81 -7.05 14.90
CA ASP A 3 3.11 -7.07 13.61
C ASP A 3 4.14 -6.95 12.50
N THR A 4 4.81 -8.06 12.17
CA THR A 4 5.68 -8.13 10.99
C THR A 4 4.79 -8.14 9.76
N LYS A 5 4.36 -6.96 9.31
CA LYS A 5 3.52 -6.80 8.11
C LYS A 5 4.26 -7.39 6.91
N GLN A 6 3.67 -8.42 6.30
CA GLN A 6 4.29 -9.11 5.16
C GLN A 6 4.21 -8.24 3.90
N ILE A 7 5.33 -8.11 3.20
CA ILE A 7 5.42 -7.41 1.91
C ILE A 7 4.97 -8.37 0.81
N LYS A 8 4.01 -7.93 0.00
CA LYS A 8 3.43 -8.69 -1.10
C LYS A 8 3.64 -7.99 -2.44
N CYS A 9 3.70 -8.78 -3.51
CA CYS A 9 3.58 -8.26 -4.86
C CYS A 9 2.16 -7.76 -5.10
N ALA A 10 1.99 -6.50 -5.49
CA ALA A 10 0.66 -5.92 -5.74
C ALA A 10 -0.05 -6.56 -6.95
N ARG A 11 0.72 -7.08 -7.91
CA ARG A 11 0.18 -7.75 -9.11
C ARG A 11 -0.27 -9.19 -8.83
N CYS A 12 0.59 -9.97 -8.18
CA CYS A 12 0.37 -11.40 -7.97
C CYS A 12 -0.25 -11.73 -6.61
N LYS A 13 -0.29 -10.76 -5.68
CA LYS A 13 -0.80 -10.89 -4.31
C LYS A 13 -0.11 -11.97 -3.46
N VAL A 14 1.11 -12.33 -3.84
CA VAL A 14 1.97 -13.27 -3.09
C VAL A 14 3.06 -12.53 -2.34
N THR A 15 3.51 -13.11 -1.23
CA THR A 15 4.64 -12.61 -0.44
C THR A 15 5.90 -12.61 -1.29
N LEU A 16 6.71 -11.55 -1.16
CA LEU A 16 8.00 -11.51 -1.84
C LEU A 16 8.97 -12.47 -1.17
N GLU A 17 9.79 -13.13 -1.97
CA GLU A 17 10.90 -13.94 -1.48
C GLU A 17 12.16 -13.07 -1.42
N GLY A 18 12.89 -13.18 -0.32
CA GLY A 18 14.13 -12.45 -0.10
C GLY A 18 14.93 -13.03 1.06
N PRO A 19 16.13 -12.49 1.31
CA PRO A 19 17.01 -12.98 2.37
C PRO A 19 16.34 -12.83 3.75
N THR A 20 16.49 -13.84 4.62
CA THR A 20 15.94 -13.83 5.98
C THR A 20 16.47 -12.67 6.83
N ASP A 21 17.71 -12.24 6.58
CA ASP A 21 18.39 -11.11 7.22
C ASP A 21 18.58 -9.93 6.26
N ALA A 22 17.51 -9.53 5.57
CA ALA A 22 17.61 -8.49 4.55
C ALA A 22 18.05 -7.13 5.12
N LYS A 23 19.06 -6.54 4.48
CA LYS A 23 19.66 -5.23 4.73
C LYS A 23 19.60 -4.40 3.46
N GLY A 24 18.94 -3.24 3.53
CA GLY A 24 19.04 -2.11 2.59
C GLY A 24 18.97 -2.43 1.09
N GLN A 25 20.09 -2.91 0.53
CA GLN A 25 20.26 -3.23 -0.90
C GLN A 25 19.80 -4.65 -1.27
N ASP A 26 19.42 -5.46 -0.29
CA ASP A 26 18.90 -6.81 -0.55
C ASP A 26 17.67 -6.77 -1.44
N VAL A 27 17.70 -7.62 -2.46
CA VAL A 27 16.67 -7.67 -3.51
C VAL A 27 15.60 -8.66 -3.10
N PHE A 28 14.36 -8.20 -3.16
CA PHE A 28 13.18 -9.04 -3.00
C PHE A 28 12.50 -9.21 -4.34
N ALA A 29 12.14 -10.43 -4.66
CA ALA A 29 11.51 -10.78 -5.93
C ALA A 29 10.15 -11.45 -5.72
N CYS A 30 9.23 -11.16 -6.62
CA CYS A 30 8.00 -11.91 -6.74
C CYS A 30 8.27 -13.23 -7.49
N PRO A 31 8.00 -14.40 -6.89
CA PRO A 31 8.26 -15.69 -7.54
C PRO A 31 7.37 -15.96 -8.76
N ILE A 32 6.28 -15.19 -8.94
CA ILE A 32 5.31 -15.42 -10.02
C ILE A 32 5.57 -14.53 -11.24
N CYS A 33 5.76 -13.22 -11.06
CA CYS A 33 5.91 -12.28 -12.16
C CYS A 33 7.32 -11.74 -12.36
N GLY A 34 8.26 -12.08 -11.46
CA GLY A 34 9.64 -11.61 -11.53
C GLY A 34 9.83 -10.13 -11.16
N ASN A 35 8.80 -9.45 -10.65
CA ASN A 35 8.97 -8.10 -10.11
C ASN A 35 9.97 -8.17 -8.95
N ALA A 36 11.12 -7.53 -9.14
CA ALA A 36 12.16 -7.47 -8.13
C ALA A 36 12.64 -6.05 -7.93
N ASP A 37 12.95 -5.70 -6.69
CA ASP A 37 13.56 -4.41 -6.34
C ASP A 37 14.29 -4.55 -4.99
N ASN A 38 15.09 -3.54 -4.64
CA ASN A 38 15.78 -3.52 -3.36
C ASN A 38 14.84 -3.12 -2.21
N LEU A 39 15.17 -3.52 -0.99
CA LEU A 39 14.36 -3.27 0.20
C LEU A 39 14.09 -1.76 0.43
N GLU A 40 15.06 -0.89 0.16
CA GLU A 40 14.90 0.56 0.28
C GLU A 40 13.83 1.12 -0.68
N ASN A 41 13.87 0.75 -1.96
CA ASN A 41 12.89 1.15 -2.95
C ASN A 41 11.51 0.57 -2.64
N ILE A 42 11.47 -0.69 -2.20
CA ILE A 42 10.23 -1.34 -1.75
C ILE A 42 9.63 -0.56 -0.59
N HIS A 43 10.41 -0.22 0.45
CA HIS A 43 9.93 0.59 1.57
C HIS A 43 9.42 1.96 1.13
N ARG A 44 10.13 2.64 0.23
CA ARG A 44 9.68 3.92 -0.32
C ARG A 44 8.36 3.78 -1.08
N GLU A 45 8.22 2.73 -1.89
CA GLU A 45 7.00 2.45 -2.66
C GLU A 45 5.83 2.08 -1.73
N LEU A 46 6.09 1.29 -0.69
CA LEU A 46 5.13 0.94 0.35
C LEU A 46 4.67 2.15 1.17
N ALA A 47 5.58 3.05 1.54
CA ALA A 47 5.21 4.28 2.25
C ALA A 47 4.23 5.13 1.42
N ASN A 48 4.51 5.27 0.12
CA ASN A 48 3.61 5.95 -0.81
C ASN A 48 2.27 5.21 -0.95
N TYR A 49 2.27 3.88 -1.01
CA TYR A 49 1.04 3.08 -1.04
C TYR A 49 0.20 3.27 0.22
N MET A 50 0.82 3.21 1.39
CA MET A 50 0.14 3.40 2.68
C MET A 50 -0.44 4.81 2.81
N GLN A 51 0.29 5.84 2.37
CA GLN A 51 -0.22 7.22 2.38
C GLN A 51 -1.44 7.37 1.47
N GLU A 52 -1.41 6.81 0.26
CA GLU A 52 -2.55 6.86 -0.66
C GLU A 52 -3.75 6.06 -0.13
N HIS A 53 -3.50 4.89 0.45
CA HIS A 53 -4.53 4.06 1.06
C HIS A 53 -5.18 4.74 2.25
N ALA A 54 -4.40 5.37 3.13
CA ALA A 54 -4.89 6.13 4.27
C ALA A 54 -5.74 7.34 3.82
N ALA A 55 -5.26 8.10 2.83
CA ALA A 55 -6.01 9.21 2.25
C ALA A 55 -7.34 8.76 1.63
N THR A 56 -7.31 7.64 0.90
CA THR A 56 -8.52 7.04 0.29
C THR A 56 -9.50 6.55 1.35
N SER A 57 -9.02 5.89 2.40
CA SER A 57 -9.85 5.42 3.51
C SER A 57 -10.50 6.59 4.26
N LEU A 58 -9.73 7.64 4.57
CA LEU A 58 -10.24 8.86 5.20
C LEU A 58 -11.31 9.53 4.33
N GLN A 59 -11.04 9.70 3.03
CA GLN A 59 -11.98 10.29 2.09
C GLN A 59 -13.28 9.47 1.97
N ASN A 60 -13.17 8.14 1.96
CA ASN A 60 -14.34 7.26 1.97
C ASN A 60 -15.15 7.39 3.27
N SER A 61 -14.48 7.49 4.41
CA SER A 61 -15.12 7.72 5.71
C SER A 61 -15.83 9.07 5.76
N MET A 62 -15.17 10.16 5.33
CA MET A 62 -15.80 11.48 5.22
C MET A 62 -17.00 11.45 4.28
N ARG A 63 -16.86 10.82 3.11
CA ARG A 63 -17.97 10.66 2.15
C ARG A 63 -19.15 9.95 2.80
N LYS A 64 -18.94 8.87 3.55
CA LYS A 64 -20.01 8.16 4.28
C LYS A 64 -20.66 9.04 5.34
N SER A 65 -19.86 9.76 6.13
CA SER A 65 -20.37 10.65 7.20
C SER A 65 -21.19 11.82 6.65
N PHE A 66 -20.80 12.39 5.51
CA PHE A 66 -21.52 13.50 4.88
C PHE A 66 -22.59 13.04 3.87
N ALA A 67 -22.65 11.76 3.49
CA ALA A 67 -23.62 11.24 2.51
C ALA A 67 -25.08 11.48 2.93
N ASN A 68 -25.36 11.49 4.24
CA ASN A 68 -26.70 11.70 4.77
C ASN A 68 -27.02 13.17 5.11
N ASN A 69 -26.08 14.11 4.88
CA ASN A 69 -26.30 15.52 5.18
C ASN A 69 -26.76 16.29 3.93
N LYS A 70 -28.05 16.63 3.86
CA LYS A 70 -28.64 17.41 2.74
C LYS A 70 -28.10 18.83 2.63
N PHE A 71 -27.45 19.37 3.67
CA PHE A 71 -26.97 20.75 3.71
C PHE A 71 -25.49 20.89 3.36
N ILE A 72 -24.69 19.82 3.42
CA ILE A 72 -23.24 19.87 3.15
C ILE A 72 -22.89 18.92 2.01
N LYS A 73 -22.50 19.49 0.86
CA LYS A 73 -21.97 18.71 -0.27
C LYS A 73 -20.46 18.52 -0.09
N TYR A 74 -20.05 17.31 0.29
CA TYR A 74 -18.63 16.95 0.33
C TYR A 74 -18.05 16.90 -1.10
N LYS A 75 -17.03 17.72 -1.36
CA LYS A 75 -16.23 17.68 -2.58
C LYS A 75 -14.91 16.93 -2.27
N PRO A 76 -14.76 15.68 -2.72
CA PRO A 76 -13.50 14.97 -2.52
C PRO A 76 -12.34 15.68 -3.23
N GLY A 77 -11.15 15.62 -2.62
CA GLY A 77 -9.91 15.96 -3.32
C GLY A 77 -9.59 14.92 -4.40
N ILE A 78 -8.76 15.30 -5.36
CA ILE A 78 -8.26 14.36 -6.38
C ILE A 78 -7.26 13.42 -5.69
N ILE A 79 -7.58 12.14 -5.61
CA ILE A 79 -6.62 11.09 -5.24
C ILE A 79 -6.08 10.52 -6.55
N HIS A 80 -4.83 10.80 -6.87
CA HIS A 80 -4.15 10.19 -8.01
C HIS A 80 -3.88 8.73 -7.69
N LYS A 81 -4.66 7.82 -8.30
CA LYS A 81 -4.43 6.38 -8.19
C LYS A 81 -3.11 6.01 -8.84
N ARG A 82 -2.07 5.75 -8.06
CA ARG A 82 -0.82 5.22 -8.60
C ARG A 82 -0.89 3.69 -8.68
N THR A 83 -0.26 3.14 -9.71
CA THR A 83 -0.06 1.69 -9.81
C THR A 83 1.21 1.35 -9.05
N TYR A 84 1.06 0.62 -7.95
CA TYR A 84 2.17 0.13 -7.14
C TYR A 84 2.52 -1.31 -7.54
N ARG A 85 3.81 -1.64 -7.54
CA ARG A 85 4.35 -3.00 -7.78
C ARG A 85 4.37 -3.82 -6.49
N PHE A 86 4.44 -3.16 -5.35
CA PHE A 86 4.52 -3.75 -4.02
C PHE A 86 3.41 -3.20 -3.11
N MET A 87 2.87 -4.04 -2.23
CA MET A 87 1.85 -3.69 -1.25
C MET A 87 2.15 -4.39 0.09
N VAL A 88 1.60 -3.88 1.18
CA VAL A 88 1.59 -4.56 2.48
C VAL A 88 0.19 -5.05 2.77
N ASP A 89 0.10 -6.16 3.49
CA ASP A 89 -1.19 -6.56 4.05
C ASP A 89 -1.58 -5.58 5.16
N LEU A 90 -2.68 -4.88 4.94
CA LEU A 90 -3.20 -3.88 5.84
C LEU A 90 -4.55 -4.39 6.34
N ASP A 91 -4.53 -5.35 7.26
CA ASP A 91 -5.69 -5.66 8.08
C ASP A 91 -5.99 -4.41 8.93
N PHE A 92 -7.02 -3.65 8.54
CA PHE A 92 -7.61 -2.54 9.30
C PHE A 92 -9.06 -2.87 9.63
#